data_AF-W8AYC7-F1
#
_entry.id   AF-W8AYC7-F1
#
_cell.length_a   1.000
_cell.length_b   1.000
_cell.length_c   1.000
_cell.angle_alpha   90.00
_cell.angle_beta   90.00
_cell.angle_gamma   90.00
#
_symmetry.space_group_name_H-M   'P 1'
#
loop_
_entity.id
_entity.type
_entity.pdbx_description
1 polymer ?
#
loop_
_entity_poly.entity_id
_entity_poly.type
_entity_poly.pdbx_seq_one_letter_code
_entity_poly.pdbx_strand_id
1 'polypeptide(L)'
;MPGFHINEMGEMVLDAIEDIAVYDVYGLATDIGRECERVIDRFGIDAVSTVLPKVINTLELLEIFVDKNEKENVTIKELREKITQLENEKSEKAEHRRRYEREMEVLEEQWRTETNELLEMVQTLQDENKRLVKQTQDLQSSSAHSSGLGASLTESIISITNNELHSALTDTQVLQRLKEQIYKQRDELKQKEQELQEKYEDIEGLHIQIERLKTSGEDAHRRRKALQAQVMTMCEQRADFLAQLQDQFLEINQLRQQLGLAEKENEDLVKSYSDDPNDPNRPRYTTLQLKELMRERDELITTVDNLTEELKALKPSSAKLAGGGGGGGGG
;
A
#
# COMPACT_ATOMS: atom_id res chain seq x y z
N MET A 1 -32.24 -22.81 -7.36
CA MET A 1 -32.34 -22.26 -6.00
C MET A 1 -31.00 -22.52 -5.33
N PRO A 2 -30.17 -21.50 -5.08
CA PRO A 2 -28.92 -21.70 -4.35
C PRO A 2 -29.22 -22.23 -2.95
N GLY A 3 -28.49 -23.26 -2.54
CA GLY A 3 -28.59 -23.85 -1.21
C GLY A 3 -27.89 -22.96 -0.19
N PHE A 4 -28.51 -22.78 0.97
CA PHE A 4 -27.87 -22.18 2.12
C PHE A 4 -27.49 -23.32 3.08
N HIS A 5 -26.26 -23.31 3.59
CA HIS A 5 -25.88 -24.17 4.71
C HIS A 5 -25.26 -23.33 5.83
N ILE A 6 -25.50 -23.74 7.07
CA ILE A 6 -24.98 -23.06 8.26
C ILE A 6 -23.71 -23.79 8.68
N ASN A 7 -22.59 -23.08 8.77
CA ASN A 7 -21.32 -23.69 9.21
C ASN A 7 -21.34 -24.01 10.72
N GLU A 8 -20.35 -24.75 11.21
CA GLU A 8 -20.23 -25.14 12.63
C GLU A 8 -20.16 -23.95 13.61
N MET A 9 -19.94 -22.74 13.09
CA MET A 9 -19.90 -21.48 13.84
C MET A 9 -21.22 -20.69 13.82
N GLY A 10 -22.28 -21.24 13.20
CA GLY A 10 -23.60 -20.60 13.14
C GLY A 10 -23.73 -19.51 12.07
N GLU A 11 -22.79 -19.41 11.14
CA GLU A 11 -22.84 -18.44 10.05
C GLU A 11 -23.56 -19.02 8.83
N MET A 12 -24.44 -18.22 8.23
CA MET A 12 -25.03 -18.55 6.93
C MET A 12 -23.96 -18.48 5.85
N VAL A 13 -23.53 -19.64 5.37
CA VAL A 13 -22.66 -19.77 4.20
C VAL A 13 -23.55 -19.99 2.99
N LEU A 14 -23.52 -19.03 2.07
CA LEU A 14 -24.02 -19.25 0.71
C LEU A 14 -23.10 -20.29 0.08
N ASP A 15 -23.66 -21.44 -0.35
CA ASP A 15 -22.94 -22.26 -1.32
C ASP A 15 -22.66 -21.35 -2.51
N ALA A 16 -21.38 -21.20 -2.82
CA ALA A 16 -20.95 -20.44 -3.98
C ALA A 16 -21.67 -21.03 -5.19
N ILE A 17 -22.63 -20.29 -5.73
CA ILE A 17 -22.95 -20.41 -7.15
C ILE A 17 -21.60 -20.20 -7.81
N GLU A 18 -21.10 -21.18 -8.58
CA GLU A 18 -19.88 -21.00 -9.37
C GLU A 18 -19.97 -19.62 -10.02
N ASP A 19 -19.05 -18.72 -9.66
CA ASP A 19 -19.07 -17.35 -10.16
C ASP A 19 -18.89 -17.44 -11.67
N ILE A 20 -20.00 -17.31 -12.40
CA ILE A 20 -20.01 -17.25 -13.86
C ILE A 20 -19.18 -16.05 -14.24
N ALA A 21 -18.08 -16.27 -14.94
CA ALA A 21 -17.18 -15.24 -15.40
C ALA A 21 -17.57 -14.75 -16.79
N VAL A 22 -17.06 -13.58 -17.18
CA VAL A 22 -17.33 -13.00 -18.51
C VAL A 22 -16.91 -13.99 -19.62
N TYR A 23 -15.84 -14.76 -19.40
CA TYR A 23 -15.38 -15.81 -20.32
C TYR A 23 -16.41 -16.92 -20.54
N ASP A 24 -17.19 -17.29 -19.52
CA ASP A 24 -18.21 -18.34 -19.61
C ASP A 24 -19.38 -17.89 -20.49
N VAL A 25 -19.71 -16.59 -20.47
CA VAL A 25 -20.72 -15.99 -21.36
C VAL A 25 -20.27 -16.05 -22.83
N TYR A 26 -18.98 -15.79 -23.10
CA TYR A 26 -18.42 -15.95 -24.45
C TYR A 26 -18.40 -17.41 -24.93
N GLY A 27 -18.13 -18.35 -24.02
CA GLY A 27 -18.25 -19.79 -24.30
C GLY A 27 -19.67 -20.18 -24.71
N LEU A 28 -20.66 -19.76 -23.90
CA LEU A 28 -22.09 -19.97 -24.19
C LEU A 28 -22.52 -19.32 -25.50
N ALA A 29 -22.07 -18.09 -25.80
CA ALA A 29 -22.35 -17.41 -27.05
C ALA A 29 -21.81 -18.19 -28.27
N THR A 30 -20.62 -18.78 -28.14
CA THR A 30 -19.99 -19.59 -29.20
C THR A 30 -20.76 -20.88 -29.45
N ASP A 31 -21.22 -21.55 -28.39
CA ASP A 31 -21.99 -22.78 -28.52
C ASP A 31 -23.39 -22.51 -29.10
N ILE A 32 -24.05 -21.44 -28.65
CA ILE A 32 -25.33 -20.97 -29.20
C ILE A 32 -25.17 -20.59 -30.68
N GLY A 33 -24.08 -19.90 -31.05
CA GLY A 33 -23.78 -19.56 -32.45
C GLY A 33 -23.65 -20.80 -33.34
N ARG A 34 -22.94 -21.84 -32.87
CA ARG A 34 -22.82 -23.13 -33.59
C ARG A 34 -24.14 -23.88 -33.72
N GLU A 35 -25.05 -23.75 -32.77
CA GLU A 35 -26.41 -24.30 -32.89
C GLU A 35 -27.25 -23.50 -33.90
N CYS A 36 -27.17 -22.16 -33.86
CA CYS A 36 -27.86 -21.30 -34.81
C CYS A 36 -27.38 -21.53 -36.26
N GLU A 37 -26.09 -21.74 -36.48
CA GLU A 37 -25.52 -22.09 -37.79
C GLU A 37 -26.10 -23.41 -38.32
N ARG A 38 -26.18 -24.45 -37.46
CA ARG A 38 -26.82 -25.73 -37.81
C ARG A 38 -28.30 -25.61 -38.14
N VAL A 39 -29.01 -24.67 -37.52
CA VAL A 39 -30.42 -24.38 -37.84
C VAL A 39 -30.53 -23.67 -39.18
N ILE A 40 -29.64 -22.72 -39.46
CA ILE A 40 -29.57 -21.99 -40.74
C ILE A 40 -29.30 -22.98 -41.89
N ASP A 41 -28.36 -23.90 -41.73
CA ASP A 41 -28.00 -24.89 -42.75
C ASP A 41 -29.18 -25.81 -43.15
N ARG A 42 -30.08 -26.11 -42.20
CA ARG A 42 -31.21 -27.04 -42.43
C ARG A 42 -32.51 -26.35 -42.83
N PHE A 43 -32.77 -25.16 -42.29
CA PHE A 43 -34.07 -24.50 -42.38
C PHE A 43 -34.01 -23.11 -43.05
N GLY A 44 -32.82 -22.68 -43.48
CA GLY A 44 -32.59 -21.36 -44.06
C GLY A 44 -32.51 -20.25 -43.00
N ILE A 45 -32.03 -19.08 -43.43
CA ILE A 45 -31.75 -17.93 -42.56
C ILE A 45 -33.02 -17.36 -41.89
N ASP A 46 -34.17 -17.47 -42.56
CA ASP A 46 -35.44 -16.92 -42.09
C ASP A 46 -35.91 -17.56 -40.77
N ALA A 47 -35.49 -18.80 -40.50
CA ALA A 47 -35.85 -19.52 -39.28
C ALA A 47 -35.27 -18.88 -38.00
N VAL A 48 -34.13 -18.20 -38.09
CA VAL A 48 -33.43 -17.61 -36.94
C VAL A 48 -33.41 -16.08 -36.98
N SER A 49 -33.69 -15.48 -38.13
CA SER A 49 -33.66 -14.02 -38.38
C SER A 49 -34.30 -13.15 -37.29
N THR A 50 -35.43 -13.59 -36.71
CA THR A 50 -36.16 -12.82 -35.68
C THR A 50 -35.75 -13.14 -34.24
N VAL A 51 -35.14 -14.31 -34.02
CA VAL A 51 -34.76 -14.82 -32.69
C VAL A 51 -33.31 -14.47 -32.38
N LEU A 52 -32.41 -14.54 -33.38
CA LEU A 52 -30.98 -14.27 -33.22
C LEU A 52 -30.70 -12.88 -32.60
N PRO A 53 -31.35 -11.78 -33.02
CA PRO A 53 -31.13 -10.47 -32.40
C PRO A 53 -31.56 -10.42 -30.92
N LYS A 54 -32.60 -11.18 -30.55
CA LYS A 54 -33.06 -11.27 -29.15
C LYS A 54 -32.07 -12.07 -28.31
N VAL A 55 -31.55 -13.17 -28.84
CA VAL A 55 -30.51 -13.99 -28.20
C VAL A 55 -29.24 -13.16 -27.97
N ILE A 56 -28.79 -12.41 -28.99
CA ILE A 56 -27.64 -11.50 -28.87
C ILE A 56 -27.88 -10.47 -27.76
N ASN A 57 -29.01 -9.76 -27.78
CA ASN A 57 -29.34 -8.77 -26.74
C ASN A 57 -29.39 -9.40 -25.33
N THR A 58 -29.86 -10.64 -25.22
CA THR A 58 -29.89 -11.35 -23.92
C THR A 58 -28.48 -11.72 -23.44
N LEU A 59 -27.59 -12.12 -24.36
CA LEU A 59 -26.18 -12.42 -24.07
C LEU A 59 -25.40 -11.15 -23.72
N GLU A 60 -25.65 -10.03 -24.42
CA GLU A 60 -25.06 -8.72 -24.10
C GLU A 60 -25.50 -8.23 -22.70
N LEU A 61 -26.80 -8.36 -22.38
CA LEU A 61 -27.30 -8.06 -21.03
C LEU A 61 -26.62 -8.96 -19.98
N LEU A 62 -26.49 -10.25 -20.26
CA LEU A 62 -25.83 -11.20 -19.37
C LEU A 62 -24.35 -10.83 -19.15
N GLU A 63 -23.63 -10.43 -20.19
CA GLU A 63 -22.25 -9.95 -20.11
C GLU A 63 -22.14 -8.74 -19.17
N ILE A 64 -23.01 -7.74 -19.33
CA ILE A 64 -23.05 -6.55 -18.46
C ILE A 64 -23.33 -6.94 -17.01
N PHE A 65 -24.27 -7.86 -16.78
CA PHE A 65 -24.58 -8.33 -15.42
C PHE A 65 -23.42 -9.10 -14.79
N VAL A 66 -22.74 -9.95 -15.56
CA VAL A 66 -21.59 -10.73 -15.09
C VAL A 66 -20.39 -9.83 -14.79
N ASP A 67 -20.05 -8.89 -15.67
CA ASP A 67 -18.98 -7.90 -15.44
C ASP A 67 -19.27 -7.04 -14.19
N LYS A 68 -20.52 -6.62 -14.02
CA LYS A 68 -20.93 -5.90 -12.82
C LYS A 68 -20.81 -6.77 -11.55
N ASN A 69 -21.24 -8.03 -11.62
CA ASN A 69 -21.17 -8.97 -10.51
C ASN A 69 -19.71 -9.28 -10.12
N GLU A 70 -18.80 -9.44 -11.09
CA GLU A 70 -17.36 -9.59 -10.83
C GLU A 70 -16.80 -8.38 -10.08
N LYS A 71 -17.13 -7.15 -10.52
CA LYS A 71 -16.70 -5.91 -9.83
C LYS A 71 -17.27 -5.80 -8.43
N GLU A 72 -18.54 -6.12 -8.25
CA GLU A 72 -19.19 -6.15 -6.94
C GLU A 72 -18.54 -7.20 -6.02
N ASN A 73 -18.25 -8.40 -6.53
CA ASN A 73 -17.56 -9.47 -5.80
C ASN A 73 -16.14 -9.08 -5.39
N VAL A 74 -15.36 -8.42 -6.26
CA VAL A 74 -14.04 -7.88 -5.92
C VAL A 74 -14.17 -6.87 -4.78
N THR A 75 -15.12 -5.94 -4.88
CA THR A 75 -15.37 -4.94 -3.82
C THR A 75 -15.77 -5.62 -2.50
N ILE A 76 -16.62 -6.65 -2.55
CA ILE A 76 -17.01 -7.43 -1.37
C ILE A 76 -15.79 -8.13 -0.74
N LYS A 77 -14.90 -8.70 -1.55
CA LYS A 77 -13.64 -9.30 -1.08
C LYS A 77 -12.77 -8.27 -0.37
N GLU A 78 -12.54 -7.11 -0.99
CA GLU A 78 -11.76 -6.02 -0.41
C GLU A 78 -12.36 -5.52 0.91
N LEU A 79 -13.68 -5.36 0.98
CA LEU A 79 -14.37 -4.97 2.21
C LEU A 79 -14.25 -6.03 3.31
N ARG A 80 -14.35 -7.32 2.97
CA ARG A 80 -14.16 -8.42 3.92
C ARG A 80 -12.74 -8.45 4.46
N GLU A 81 -11.73 -8.30 3.60
CA GLU A 81 -10.33 -8.17 4.01
C GLU A 81 -10.11 -6.93 4.89
N LYS A 82 -10.80 -5.83 4.61
CA LYS A 82 -10.71 -4.63 5.45
C LYS A 82 -11.34 -4.84 6.82
N ILE A 83 -12.46 -5.55 6.89
CA ILE A 83 -13.11 -5.91 8.16
C ILE A 83 -12.18 -6.78 8.99
N THR A 84 -11.62 -7.85 8.43
CA THR A 84 -10.72 -8.74 9.17
C THR A 84 -9.46 -8.00 9.65
N GLN A 85 -8.92 -7.09 8.84
CA GLN A 85 -7.82 -6.22 9.26
C GLN A 85 -8.21 -5.35 10.47
N LEU A 86 -9.37 -4.69 10.42
CA LEU A 86 -9.82 -3.80 11.50
C LEU A 86 -10.18 -4.56 12.78
N GLU A 87 -10.72 -5.77 12.65
CA GLU A 87 -10.99 -6.66 13.79
C GLU A 87 -9.70 -7.11 14.49
N ASN A 88 -8.67 -7.44 13.73
CA ASN A 88 -7.34 -7.75 14.25
C ASN A 88 -6.70 -6.53 14.93
N GLU A 89 -6.73 -5.35 14.31
CA GLU A 89 -6.21 -4.13 14.97
C GLU A 89 -6.97 -3.81 16.26
N LYS A 90 -8.29 -4.05 16.30
CA LYS A 90 -9.11 -3.84 17.49
C LYS A 90 -8.76 -4.83 18.60
N SER A 91 -8.55 -6.10 18.25
CA SER A 91 -8.18 -7.16 19.22
C SER A 91 -6.78 -6.90 19.80
N GLU A 92 -5.80 -6.57 18.96
CA GLU A 92 -4.44 -6.21 19.38
C GLU A 92 -4.45 -5.00 20.31
N LYS A 93 -5.14 -3.90 19.93
CA LYS A 93 -5.27 -2.71 20.79
C LYS A 93 -5.93 -3.03 22.13
N ALA A 94 -6.91 -3.95 22.16
CA ALA A 94 -7.54 -4.38 23.40
C ALA A 94 -6.60 -5.22 24.25
N GLU A 95 -5.79 -6.09 23.64
CA GLU A 95 -4.79 -6.88 24.34
C GLU A 95 -3.69 -5.99 24.93
N HIS A 96 -3.18 -5.01 24.17
CA HIS A 96 -2.23 -4.02 24.67
C HIS A 96 -2.78 -3.29 25.89
N ARG A 97 -4.03 -2.80 25.84
CA ARG A 97 -4.67 -2.16 27.00
C ARG A 97 -4.74 -3.09 28.21
N ARG A 98 -5.12 -4.36 28.03
CA ARG A 98 -5.16 -5.35 29.12
C ARG A 98 -3.77 -5.64 29.70
N ARG A 99 -2.72 -5.63 28.88
CA ARG A 99 -1.33 -5.78 29.35
C ARG A 99 -0.91 -4.59 30.19
N TYR A 100 -1.15 -3.37 29.70
CA TYR A 100 -0.87 -2.15 30.46
C TYR A 100 -1.64 -2.08 31.78
N GLU A 101 -2.92 -2.46 31.79
CA GLU A 101 -3.73 -2.49 33.02
C GLU A 101 -3.15 -3.47 34.05
N ARG A 102 -2.78 -4.69 33.63
CA ARG A 102 -2.09 -5.66 34.51
C ARG A 102 -0.74 -5.15 35.02
N GLU A 103 0.05 -4.50 34.17
CA GLU A 103 1.33 -3.90 34.58
C GLU A 103 1.12 -2.79 35.62
N MET A 104 0.09 -1.95 35.45
CA MET A 104 -0.27 -0.93 36.44
C MET A 104 -0.70 -1.56 37.77
N GLU A 105 -1.56 -2.59 37.76
CA GLU A 105 -1.97 -3.30 38.98
C GLU A 105 -0.77 -3.87 39.74
N VAL A 106 0.19 -4.48 39.03
CA VAL A 106 1.42 -5.03 39.64
C VAL A 106 2.27 -3.92 40.25
N LEU A 107 2.44 -2.78 39.57
CA LEU A 107 3.19 -1.64 40.09
C LEU A 107 2.51 -1.02 41.32
N GLU A 108 1.18 -0.93 41.32
CA GLU A 108 0.41 -0.44 42.47
C GLU A 108 0.56 -1.37 43.68
N GLU A 109 0.50 -2.68 43.47
CA GLU A 109 0.69 -3.66 44.55
C GLU A 109 2.13 -3.62 45.08
N GLN A 110 3.13 -3.56 44.19
CA GLN A 110 4.53 -3.40 44.58
C GLN A 110 4.74 -2.11 45.39
N TRP A 111 4.15 -1.00 44.96
CA TRP A 111 4.25 0.26 45.70
C TRP A 111 3.59 0.18 47.09
N ARG A 112 2.47 -0.55 47.21
CA ARG A 112 1.83 -0.82 48.51
C ARG A 112 2.70 -1.69 49.40
N THR A 113 3.31 -2.77 48.88
CA THR A 113 4.19 -3.64 49.66
C THR A 113 5.41 -2.87 50.15
N GLU A 114 6.08 -2.13 49.27
CA GLU A 114 7.24 -1.30 49.63
C GLU A 114 6.87 -0.24 50.68
N THR A 115 5.72 0.41 50.54
CA THR A 115 5.24 1.40 51.53
C THR A 115 4.99 0.75 52.89
N ASN A 116 4.38 -0.43 52.92
CA ASN A 116 4.13 -1.16 54.16
C ASN A 116 5.43 -1.62 54.83
N GLU A 117 6.39 -2.14 54.07
CA GLU A 117 7.71 -2.55 54.57
C GLU A 117 8.47 -1.35 55.18
N LEU A 118 8.44 -0.19 54.51
CA LEU A 118 9.02 1.04 55.04
C LEU A 118 8.33 1.50 56.33
N LEU A 119 7.00 1.40 56.41
CA LEU A 119 6.26 1.72 57.63
C LEU A 119 6.61 0.77 58.78
N GLU A 120 6.73 -0.52 58.52
CA GLU A 120 7.16 -1.52 59.51
C GLU A 120 8.60 -1.25 59.99
N MET A 121 9.51 -0.90 59.07
CA MET A 121 10.87 -0.51 59.41
C MET A 121 10.91 0.76 60.28
N VAL A 122 10.10 1.77 59.96
CA VAL A 122 9.98 2.97 60.79
C VAL A 122 9.45 2.62 62.18
N GLN A 123 8.43 1.77 62.27
CA GLN A 123 7.84 1.35 63.55
C GLN A 123 8.87 0.61 64.43
N THR A 124 9.61 -0.33 63.86
CA THR A 124 10.65 -1.09 64.60
C THR A 124 11.77 -0.16 65.10
N LEU A 125 12.24 0.78 64.28
CA LEU A 125 13.22 1.79 64.68
C LEU A 125 12.70 2.73 65.77
N GLN A 126 11.42 3.13 65.71
CA GLN A 126 10.80 3.94 66.76
C GLN A 126 10.73 3.19 68.09
N ASP A 127 10.39 1.91 68.07
CA ASP A 127 10.29 1.10 69.29
C ASP A 127 11.68 0.79 69.88
N GLU A 128 12.71 0.59 69.05
CA GLU A 128 14.10 0.47 69.52
C GLU A 128 14.60 1.79 70.15
N ASN A 129 14.33 2.94 69.53
CA ASN A 129 14.66 4.25 70.11
C ASN A 129 13.99 4.47 71.48
N LYS A 130 12.71 4.13 71.63
CA LYS A 130 12.02 4.18 72.92
C LYS A 130 12.69 3.28 73.96
N ARG A 131 13.12 2.08 73.55
CA ARG A 131 13.81 1.12 74.45
C ARG A 131 15.14 1.68 74.93
N LEU A 132 15.95 2.23 74.02
CA LEU A 132 17.25 2.82 74.35
C LEU A 132 17.11 4.02 75.29
N VAL A 133 16.13 4.89 75.09
CA VAL A 133 15.85 6.03 75.97
C VAL A 133 15.50 5.58 77.40
N LYS A 134 14.67 4.54 77.55
CA LYS A 134 14.36 3.98 78.87
C LYS A 134 15.62 3.42 79.55
N GLN A 135 16.44 2.68 78.80
CA GLN A 135 17.68 2.10 79.31
C GLN A 135 18.67 3.18 79.80
N THR A 136 18.83 4.29 79.09
CA THR A 136 19.68 5.40 79.54
C THR A 136 19.13 6.10 80.77
N GLN A 137 17.80 6.26 80.89
CA GLN A 137 17.16 6.87 82.05
C GLN A 137 17.31 6.01 83.33
N ASP A 138 17.22 4.69 83.20
CA ASP A 138 17.41 3.76 84.32
C ASP A 138 18.87 3.76 84.81
N LEU A 139 19.83 3.81 83.89
CA LEU A 139 21.25 3.93 84.20
C LEU A 139 21.60 5.26 84.90
N GLN A 140 20.96 6.37 84.51
CA GLN A 140 21.13 7.67 85.17
C GLN A 140 20.57 7.69 86.60
N SER A 141 19.45 7.01 86.83
CA SER A 141 18.80 6.93 88.15
C SER A 141 19.61 6.08 89.15
N SER A 142 20.39 5.12 88.64
CA SER A 142 21.20 4.19 89.43
C SER A 142 22.50 4.80 89.97
N SER A 143 22.95 5.93 89.40
CA SER A 143 24.25 6.56 89.70
C SER A 143 24.26 7.48 90.95
N ALA A 144 23.12 7.70 91.61
CA ALA A 144 22.97 8.75 92.63
C ALA A 144 23.21 8.32 94.10
N HIS A 145 23.61 7.07 94.40
CA HIS A 145 23.47 6.50 95.75
C HIS A 145 24.74 5.89 96.38
N SER A 146 25.93 6.48 96.18
CA SER A 146 27.14 5.94 96.84
C SER A 146 28.25 6.99 97.02
N SER A 147 28.36 7.58 98.22
CA SER A 147 29.54 8.35 98.66
C SER A 147 29.87 8.09 100.15
N GLY A 148 31.09 7.58 100.44
CA GLY A 148 31.56 7.32 101.80
C GLY A 148 33.06 7.01 101.90
N LEU A 149 33.79 7.86 102.62
CA LEU A 149 35.22 8.22 102.48
C LEU A 149 36.30 7.23 103.02
N GLY A 150 35.92 6.04 103.49
CA GLY A 150 36.84 5.10 104.18
C GLY A 150 37.54 4.08 103.29
N ALA A 151 37.10 3.96 102.04
CA ALA A 151 37.64 3.01 101.07
C ALA A 151 38.78 3.61 100.24
N SER A 152 38.99 4.93 100.25
CA SER A 152 39.89 5.73 99.39
C SER A 152 41.29 5.16 99.05
N LEU A 153 42.00 4.47 99.95
CA LEU A 153 43.34 3.94 99.61
C LEU A 153 43.31 2.54 98.98
N THR A 154 42.46 1.65 99.49
CA THR A 154 42.23 0.32 98.90
C THR A 154 41.36 0.42 97.64
N GLU A 155 40.41 1.35 97.64
CA GLU A 155 39.59 1.79 96.52
C GLU A 155 40.41 2.60 95.51
N SER A 156 41.50 3.28 95.85
CA SER A 156 42.41 3.88 94.86
C SER A 156 43.21 2.79 94.12
N ILE A 157 43.73 1.78 94.82
CA ILE A 157 44.43 0.66 94.18
C ILE A 157 43.44 -0.21 93.38
N ILE A 158 42.26 -0.50 93.93
CA ILE A 158 41.17 -1.19 93.23
C ILE A 158 40.61 -0.30 92.10
N SER A 159 40.58 1.03 92.23
CA SER A 159 40.14 1.98 91.20
C SER A 159 41.15 2.07 90.07
N ILE A 160 42.45 2.07 90.35
CA ILE A 160 43.49 2.10 89.31
C ILE A 160 43.45 0.78 88.53
N THR A 161 43.38 -0.35 89.23
CA THR A 161 43.27 -1.68 88.58
C THR A 161 41.92 -1.88 87.89
N ASN A 162 40.79 -1.43 88.46
CA ASN A 162 39.51 -1.40 87.77
C ASN A 162 39.48 -0.41 86.62
N ASN A 163 40.16 0.75 86.70
CA ASN A 163 40.22 1.71 85.59
C ASN A 163 41.05 1.15 84.44
N GLU A 164 42.16 0.48 84.72
CA GLU A 164 42.96 -0.21 83.69
C GLU A 164 42.18 -1.38 83.07
N LEU A 165 41.51 -2.19 83.89
CA LEU A 165 40.65 -3.28 83.42
C LEU A 165 39.41 -2.76 82.66
N HIS A 166 38.78 -1.69 83.14
CA HIS A 166 37.69 -0.99 82.46
C HIS A 166 38.18 -0.37 81.16
N SER A 167 39.37 0.24 81.13
CA SER A 167 39.99 0.78 79.91
C SER A 167 40.23 -0.33 78.88
N ALA A 168 40.78 -1.46 79.31
CA ALA A 168 41.00 -2.62 78.44
C ALA A 168 39.68 -3.24 77.93
N LEU A 169 38.65 -3.32 78.79
CA LEU A 169 37.31 -3.75 78.41
C LEU A 169 36.64 -2.74 77.46
N THR A 170 36.81 -1.44 77.67
CA THR A 170 36.28 -0.41 76.76
C THR A 170 37.00 -0.44 75.43
N ASP A 171 38.32 -0.64 75.39
CA ASP A 171 39.08 -0.80 74.15
C ASP A 171 38.65 -2.07 73.41
N THR A 172 38.42 -3.17 74.14
CA THR A 172 37.88 -4.42 73.58
C THR A 172 36.47 -4.22 73.02
N GLN A 173 35.60 -3.47 73.72
CA GLN A 173 34.25 -3.13 73.25
C GLN A 173 34.29 -2.21 72.02
N VAL A 174 35.22 -1.26 71.97
CA VAL A 174 35.43 -0.38 70.80
C VAL A 174 35.92 -1.21 69.61
N LEU A 175 36.89 -2.10 69.81
CA LEU A 175 37.36 -3.02 68.78
C LEU A 175 36.25 -3.94 68.27
N GLN A 176 35.38 -4.43 69.15
CA GLN A 176 34.25 -5.26 68.77
C GLN A 176 33.22 -4.48 67.94
N ARG A 177 32.90 -3.24 68.32
CA ARG A 177 32.02 -2.36 67.53
C ARG A 177 32.63 -2.03 66.17
N LEU A 178 33.92 -1.73 66.10
CA LEU A 178 34.62 -1.49 64.84
C LEU A 178 34.60 -2.73 63.96
N LYS A 179 34.80 -3.92 64.54
CA LYS A 179 34.73 -5.20 63.83
C LYS A 179 33.32 -5.46 63.27
N GLU A 180 32.29 -5.24 64.07
CA GLU A 180 30.89 -5.33 63.63
C GLU A 180 30.57 -4.33 62.51
N GLN A 181 31.08 -3.10 62.60
CA GLN A 181 30.91 -2.09 61.57
C GLN A 181 31.64 -2.45 60.28
N ILE A 182 32.84 -3.03 60.36
CA ILE A 182 33.57 -3.56 59.19
C ILE A 182 32.77 -4.70 58.53
N TYR A 183 32.18 -5.60 59.31
CA TYR A 183 31.33 -6.66 58.74
C TYR A 183 30.10 -6.09 58.05
N LYS A 184 29.41 -5.14 58.68
CA LYS A 184 28.26 -4.45 58.06
C LYS A 184 28.65 -3.76 56.75
N GLN A 185 29.72 -2.98 56.75
CA GLN A 185 30.22 -2.31 55.55
C GLN A 185 30.62 -3.30 54.46
N ARG A 186 31.17 -4.47 54.82
CA ARG A 186 31.52 -5.52 53.86
C ARG A 186 30.29 -6.15 53.23
N ASP A 187 29.24 -6.38 54.01
CA ASP A 187 27.99 -6.95 53.50
C ASP A 187 27.22 -5.92 52.66
N GLU A 188 27.21 -4.65 53.07
CA GLU A 188 26.70 -3.54 52.26
C GLU A 188 27.43 -3.42 50.91
N LEU A 189 28.76 -3.54 50.91
CA LEU A 189 29.54 -3.53 49.66
C LEU A 189 29.16 -4.69 48.74
N LYS A 190 28.99 -5.91 49.27
CA LYS A 190 28.56 -7.05 48.46
C LYS A 190 27.16 -6.87 47.89
N GLN A 191 26.24 -6.33 48.68
CA GLN A 191 24.89 -6.04 48.21
C GLN A 191 24.93 -5.00 47.08
N LYS A 192 25.73 -3.93 47.24
CA LYS A 192 25.91 -2.92 46.20
C LYS A 192 26.58 -3.48 44.94
N GLU A 193 27.54 -4.39 45.08
CA GLU A 193 28.14 -5.09 43.93
C GLU A 193 27.12 -5.96 43.19
N GLN A 194 26.23 -6.66 43.92
CA GLN A 194 25.17 -7.44 43.30
C GLN A 194 24.13 -6.56 42.59
N GLU A 195 23.68 -5.49 43.23
CA GLU A 195 22.77 -4.50 42.61
C GLU A 195 23.39 -3.88 41.34
N LEU A 196 24.69 -3.58 41.38
CA LEU A 196 25.41 -3.05 40.22
C LEU A 196 25.46 -4.07 39.08
N GLN A 197 25.72 -5.33 39.39
CA GLN A 197 25.75 -6.42 38.42
C GLN A 197 24.38 -6.61 37.75
N GLU A 198 23.30 -6.64 38.53
CA GLU A 198 21.92 -6.70 38.00
C GLU A 198 21.63 -5.51 37.08
N LYS A 199 22.07 -4.30 37.45
CA LYS A 199 21.92 -3.12 36.59
C LYS A 199 22.74 -3.20 35.30
N TYR A 200 23.92 -3.82 35.32
CA TYR A 200 24.69 -4.06 34.09
C TYR A 200 23.97 -5.03 33.15
N GLU A 201 23.38 -6.09 33.70
CA GLU A 201 22.59 -7.05 32.92
C GLU A 201 21.32 -6.41 32.33
N ASP A 202 20.63 -5.57 33.10
CA ASP A 202 19.50 -4.74 32.62
C ASP A 202 19.93 -3.84 31.45
N ILE A 203 21.06 -3.14 31.59
CA ILE A 203 21.60 -2.25 30.55
C ILE A 203 21.94 -3.03 29.27
N GLU A 204 22.57 -4.20 29.40
CA GLU A 204 22.91 -5.05 28.26
C GLU A 204 21.64 -5.57 27.56
N GLY A 205 20.64 -6.00 28.33
CA GLY A 205 19.35 -6.43 27.81
C GLY A 205 18.61 -5.32 27.05
N LEU A 206 18.58 -4.10 27.61
CA LEU A 206 18.02 -2.93 26.95
C LEU A 206 18.81 -2.55 25.69
N HIS A 207 20.13 -2.65 25.72
CA HIS A 207 20.98 -2.38 24.56
C HIS A 207 20.67 -3.33 23.39
N ILE A 208 20.50 -4.63 23.67
CA ILE A 208 20.10 -5.61 22.65
C ILE A 208 18.72 -5.29 22.07
N GLN A 209 17.75 -4.87 22.91
CA GLN A 209 16.43 -4.46 22.45
C GLN A 209 16.48 -3.23 21.55
N ILE A 210 17.30 -2.23 21.90
CA ILE A 210 17.50 -1.01 21.10
C ILE A 210 18.06 -1.38 19.72
N GLU A 211 19.09 -2.22 19.63
CA GLU A 211 19.67 -2.60 18.34
C GLU A 211 18.69 -3.45 17.49
N ARG A 212 17.88 -4.30 18.11
CA ARG A 212 16.77 -5.00 17.41
C ARG A 212 15.71 -4.03 16.88
N LEU A 213 15.30 -3.05 17.68
CA LEU A 213 14.32 -2.04 17.25
C LEU A 213 14.88 -1.15 16.13
N LYS A 214 16.16 -0.77 16.22
CA LYS A 214 16.86 0.01 15.21
C LYS A 214 16.92 -0.72 13.86
N THR A 215 17.33 -1.98 13.86
CA THR A 215 17.36 -2.82 12.64
C THR A 215 15.96 -3.00 12.05
N SER A 216 14.95 -3.31 12.87
CA SER A 216 13.54 -3.38 12.43
C SER A 216 13.03 -2.05 11.87
N GLY A 217 13.42 -0.92 12.49
CA GLY A 217 13.06 0.43 12.05
C GLY A 217 13.67 0.78 10.69
N GLU A 218 14.93 0.42 10.46
CA GLU A 218 15.59 0.58 9.16
C GLU A 218 14.91 -0.26 8.07
N ASP A 219 14.57 -1.52 8.36
CA ASP A 219 13.87 -2.40 7.41
C ASP A 219 12.47 -1.89 7.07
N ALA A 220 11.73 -1.37 8.06
CA ALA A 220 10.45 -0.71 7.84
C ALA A 220 10.60 0.55 6.97
N HIS A 221 11.66 1.35 7.19
CA HIS A 221 11.94 2.52 6.39
C HIS A 221 12.28 2.17 4.93
N ARG A 222 13.09 1.12 4.70
CA ARG A 222 13.39 0.60 3.36
C ARG A 222 12.13 0.11 2.64
N ARG A 223 11.27 -0.66 3.33
CA ARG A 223 9.97 -1.12 2.79
C ARG A 223 9.06 0.04 2.41
N ARG A 224 8.95 1.06 3.28
CA ARG A 224 8.16 2.27 2.99
C ARG A 224 8.67 3.03 1.77
N LYS A 225 10.00 3.16 1.62
CA LYS A 225 10.60 3.82 0.45
C LYS A 225 10.33 3.05 -0.85
N ALA A 226 10.40 1.72 -0.83
CA ALA A 226 10.08 0.87 -1.97
C ALA A 226 8.59 1.01 -2.38
N LEU A 227 7.68 0.95 -1.39
CA LEU A 227 6.25 1.13 -1.64
C LEU A 227 5.93 2.52 -2.19
N GLN A 228 6.57 3.57 -1.65
CA GLN A 228 6.40 4.94 -2.14
C GLN A 228 6.85 5.08 -3.61
N ALA A 229 7.97 4.44 -3.98
CA ALA A 229 8.43 4.42 -5.37
C ALA A 229 7.44 3.68 -6.28
N GLN A 230 6.91 2.53 -5.85
CA GLN A 230 5.91 1.78 -6.60
C GLN A 230 4.64 2.61 -6.84
N VAL A 231 4.15 3.33 -5.82
CA VAL A 231 2.99 4.22 -5.95
C VAL A 231 3.25 5.32 -6.97
N MET A 232 4.45 5.93 -6.97
CA MET A 232 4.80 6.94 -7.98
C MET A 232 4.79 6.35 -9.40
N THR A 233 5.39 5.18 -9.60
CA THR A 233 5.39 4.49 -10.90
C THR A 233 3.96 4.16 -11.36
N MET A 234 3.08 3.70 -10.47
CA MET A 234 1.68 3.44 -10.84
C MET A 234 0.92 4.73 -11.18
N CYS A 235 1.22 5.84 -10.50
CA CYS A 235 0.64 7.15 -10.84
C CYS A 235 1.10 7.64 -12.22
N GLU A 236 2.38 7.45 -12.58
CA GLU A 236 2.92 7.75 -13.90
C GLU A 236 2.25 6.90 -14.98
N GLN A 237 2.18 5.58 -14.78
CA GLN A 237 1.48 4.66 -15.69
C GLN A 237 0.00 5.04 -15.88
N ARG A 238 -0.68 5.42 -14.80
CA ARG A 238 -2.07 5.89 -14.88
C ARG A 238 -2.17 7.18 -15.72
N ALA A 239 -1.23 8.11 -15.59
CA ALA A 239 -1.21 9.32 -16.40
C ALA A 239 -0.97 9.01 -17.88
N ASP A 240 -0.06 8.08 -18.19
CA ASP A 240 0.21 7.64 -19.56
C ASP A 240 -1.02 7.00 -20.21
N PHE A 241 -1.73 6.12 -19.50
CA PHE A 241 -2.96 5.52 -20.00
C PHE A 241 -4.07 6.54 -20.22
N LEU A 242 -4.21 7.53 -19.33
CA LEU A 242 -5.18 8.60 -19.51
C LEU A 242 -4.85 9.47 -20.73
N ALA A 243 -3.57 9.74 -20.99
CA ALA A 243 -3.14 10.46 -22.20
C ALA A 243 -3.46 9.65 -23.46
N GLN A 244 -3.11 8.36 -23.50
CA GLN A 244 -3.44 7.47 -24.62
C GLN A 244 -4.94 7.39 -24.89
N LEU A 245 -5.75 7.32 -23.83
CA LEU A 245 -7.21 7.30 -23.94
C LEU A 245 -7.76 8.61 -24.53
N GLN A 246 -7.20 9.75 -24.12
CA GLN A 246 -7.57 11.05 -24.69
C GLN A 246 -7.20 11.15 -26.18
N ASP A 247 -6.02 10.68 -26.56
CA ASP A 247 -5.57 10.66 -27.96
C ASP A 247 -6.50 9.79 -28.82
N GLN A 248 -6.86 8.59 -28.33
CA GLN A 248 -7.83 7.73 -29.01
C GLN A 248 -9.21 8.38 -29.13
N PHE A 249 -9.68 9.09 -28.11
CA PHE A 249 -10.95 9.81 -28.18
C PHE A 249 -10.92 10.92 -29.24
N LEU A 250 -9.80 11.64 -29.37
CA LEU A 250 -9.60 12.64 -30.42
C LEU A 250 -9.59 11.99 -31.81
N GLU A 251 -8.90 10.87 -31.97
CA GLU A 251 -8.86 10.11 -33.23
C GLU A 251 -10.25 9.60 -33.64
N ILE A 252 -11.01 9.02 -32.70
CA ILE A 252 -12.39 8.58 -32.95
C ILE A 252 -13.27 9.75 -33.39
N ASN A 253 -13.13 10.92 -32.76
CA ASN A 253 -13.90 12.11 -33.16
C ASN A 253 -13.51 12.59 -34.55
N GLN A 254 -12.23 12.58 -34.90
CA GLN A 254 -11.76 12.93 -36.25
C GLN A 254 -12.32 11.95 -37.29
N LEU A 255 -12.25 10.65 -37.04
CA LEU A 255 -12.80 9.62 -37.93
C LEU A 255 -14.32 9.76 -38.09
N ARG A 256 -15.06 10.02 -37.00
CA ARG A 256 -16.49 10.30 -37.06
C ARG A 256 -16.81 11.54 -37.89
N GLN A 257 -16.01 12.59 -37.77
CA GLN A 257 -16.19 13.80 -38.59
C GLN A 257 -15.93 13.52 -40.07
N GLN A 258 -14.86 12.79 -40.39
CA GLN A 258 -14.54 12.39 -41.77
C GLN A 258 -15.64 11.49 -42.36
N LEU A 259 -16.14 10.53 -41.58
CA LEU A 259 -17.24 9.67 -41.98
C LEU A 259 -18.50 10.49 -42.29
N GLY A 260 -18.86 11.44 -41.42
CA GLY A 260 -20.02 12.31 -41.66
C GLY A 260 -19.87 13.20 -42.91
N LEU A 261 -18.65 13.66 -43.23
CA LEU A 261 -18.37 14.37 -44.48
C LEU A 261 -18.54 13.44 -45.69
N ALA A 262 -18.01 12.22 -45.62
CA ALA A 262 -18.13 11.23 -46.69
C ALA A 262 -19.58 10.79 -46.91
N GLU A 263 -20.36 10.59 -45.85
CA GLU A 263 -21.80 10.29 -45.92
C GLU A 263 -22.57 11.41 -46.63
N LYS A 264 -22.28 12.68 -46.29
CA LYS A 264 -22.91 13.82 -46.94
C LYS A 264 -22.53 13.94 -48.41
N GLU A 265 -21.25 13.77 -48.75
CA GLU A 265 -20.79 13.76 -50.14
C GLU A 265 -21.49 12.64 -50.94
N ASN A 266 -21.64 11.46 -50.34
CA ASN A 266 -22.31 10.34 -50.97
C ASN A 266 -23.82 10.59 -51.15
N GLU A 267 -24.49 11.19 -50.17
CA GLU A 267 -25.88 11.65 -50.32
C GLU A 267 -26.04 12.69 -51.43
N ASP A 268 -25.14 13.67 -51.50
CA ASP A 268 -25.18 14.72 -52.52
C ASP A 268 -24.94 14.12 -53.93
N LEU A 269 -24.02 13.15 -54.05
CA LEU A 269 -23.82 12.37 -55.27
C LEU A 269 -25.09 11.59 -55.66
N VAL A 270 -25.73 10.89 -54.72
CA VAL A 270 -26.99 10.16 -54.99
C VAL A 270 -28.11 11.11 -55.40
N LYS A 271 -28.24 12.29 -54.77
CA LYS A 271 -29.23 13.30 -55.16
C LYS A 271 -28.94 13.94 -56.52
N SER A 272 -27.67 13.97 -56.93
CA SER A 272 -27.27 14.43 -58.27
C SER A 272 -27.61 13.43 -59.39
N TYR A 273 -27.90 12.17 -59.05
CA TYR A 273 -28.48 11.22 -60.02
C TYR A 273 -29.93 11.61 -60.28
N SER A 274 -30.17 12.20 -61.46
CA SER A 274 -31.50 12.32 -62.03
C SER A 274 -31.91 10.99 -62.67
N ASP A 275 -33.11 10.52 -62.33
CA ASP A 275 -33.75 9.37 -62.98
C ASP A 275 -34.44 9.75 -64.31
N ASP A 276 -34.28 11.00 -64.77
CA ASP A 276 -34.85 11.45 -66.04
C ASP A 276 -34.11 10.75 -67.20
N PRO A 277 -34.81 9.90 -68.00
CA PRO A 277 -34.20 9.22 -69.15
C PRO A 277 -33.60 10.16 -70.20
N ASN A 278 -33.98 11.44 -70.18
CA ASN A 278 -33.52 12.47 -71.12
C ASN A 278 -32.55 13.49 -70.51
N ASP A 279 -32.04 13.30 -69.28
CA ASP A 279 -31.06 14.24 -68.71
C ASP A 279 -29.76 14.24 -69.54
N PRO A 280 -29.35 15.39 -70.13
CA PRO A 280 -28.09 15.52 -70.87
C PRO A 280 -26.84 15.15 -70.06
N ASN A 281 -26.90 15.27 -68.72
CA ASN A 281 -25.80 15.06 -67.78
C ASN A 281 -25.79 13.66 -67.16
N ARG A 282 -26.72 12.77 -67.54
CA ARG A 282 -26.74 11.39 -67.02
C ARG A 282 -25.46 10.64 -67.40
N PRO A 283 -24.81 9.90 -66.47
CA PRO A 283 -23.63 9.10 -66.81
C PRO A 283 -23.95 8.09 -67.92
N ARG A 284 -23.33 8.30 -69.09
CA ARG A 284 -23.55 7.45 -70.29
C ARG A 284 -22.72 6.17 -70.28
N TYR A 285 -21.71 6.12 -69.43
CA TYR A 285 -20.75 5.01 -69.33
C TYR A 285 -20.75 4.44 -67.92
N THR A 286 -20.57 3.14 -67.81
CA THR A 286 -20.28 2.51 -66.52
C THR A 286 -18.91 2.97 -66.01
N THR A 287 -18.68 2.89 -64.70
CA THR A 287 -17.38 3.23 -64.10
C THR A 287 -16.22 2.43 -64.68
N LEU A 288 -16.45 1.18 -65.10
CA LEU A 288 -15.47 0.36 -65.81
C LEU A 288 -15.16 0.91 -67.21
N GLN A 289 -16.20 1.21 -67.99
CA GLN A 289 -16.05 1.79 -69.33
C GLN A 289 -15.36 3.15 -69.28
N LEU A 290 -15.66 3.99 -68.29
CA LEU A 290 -15.00 5.29 -68.12
C LEU A 290 -13.51 5.12 -67.79
N LYS A 291 -13.15 4.17 -66.92
CA LYS A 291 -11.75 3.85 -66.62
C LYS A 291 -11.01 3.37 -67.86
N GLU A 292 -11.65 2.53 -68.67
CA GLU A 292 -11.07 2.02 -69.92
C GLU A 292 -10.89 3.13 -70.95
N LEU A 293 -11.90 4.00 -71.14
CA LEU A 293 -11.80 5.19 -71.99
C LEU A 293 -10.74 6.18 -71.50
N MET A 294 -10.57 6.35 -70.19
CA MET A 294 -9.49 7.19 -69.63
C MET A 294 -8.12 6.60 -69.95
N ARG A 295 -7.95 5.29 -69.78
CA ARG A 295 -6.70 4.61 -70.13
C ARG A 295 -6.40 4.75 -71.63
N GLU A 296 -7.38 4.48 -72.50
CA GLU A 296 -7.23 4.66 -73.95
C GLU A 296 -6.90 6.10 -74.31
N ARG A 297 -7.55 7.07 -73.66
CA ARG A 297 -7.26 8.50 -73.85
C ARG A 297 -5.85 8.86 -73.40
N ASP A 298 -5.35 8.32 -72.30
CA ASP A 298 -3.98 8.57 -71.85
C ASP A 298 -2.94 7.90 -72.76
N GLU A 299 -3.23 6.71 -73.28
CA GLU A 299 -2.44 6.05 -74.33
C GLU A 299 -2.42 6.90 -75.61
N LEU A 300 -3.57 7.44 -76.03
CA LEU A 300 -3.68 8.33 -77.18
C LEU A 300 -2.93 9.66 -76.96
N ILE A 301 -3.01 10.26 -75.77
CA ILE A 301 -2.22 11.45 -75.45
C ILE A 301 -0.73 11.14 -75.59
N THR A 302 -0.27 10.03 -75.03
CA THR A 302 1.13 9.61 -75.12
C THR A 302 1.57 9.41 -76.57
N THR A 303 0.74 8.77 -77.39
CA THR A 303 1.04 8.57 -78.82
C THR A 303 1.04 9.90 -79.60
N VAL A 304 0.10 10.80 -79.31
CA VAL A 304 0.07 12.15 -79.90
C VAL A 304 1.29 12.96 -79.50
N ASP A 305 1.73 12.90 -78.24
CA ASP A 305 2.92 13.58 -77.77
C ASP A 305 4.18 13.06 -78.48
N ASN A 306 4.33 11.73 -78.59
CA ASN A 306 5.42 11.10 -79.33
C ASN A 306 5.42 11.50 -80.81
N LEU A 307 4.26 11.43 -81.48
CA LEU A 307 4.12 11.84 -82.88
C LEU A 307 4.39 13.35 -83.06
N THR A 308 4.02 14.17 -82.08
CA THR A 308 4.29 15.61 -82.10
C THR A 308 5.78 15.89 -81.92
N GLU A 309 6.49 15.10 -81.12
CA GLU A 309 7.94 15.16 -80.97
C GLU A 309 8.65 14.71 -82.26
N GLU A 310 8.23 13.60 -82.86
CA GLU A 310 8.73 13.16 -84.17
C GLU A 310 8.49 14.20 -85.27
N LEU A 311 7.30 14.81 -85.32
CA LEU A 311 6.99 15.89 -86.25
C LEU A 311 7.85 17.14 -85.99
N LYS A 312 8.14 17.47 -84.73
CA LYS A 312 9.07 18.57 -84.38
C LYS A 312 10.50 18.24 -84.84
N ALA A 313 10.94 17.00 -84.70
CA ALA A 313 12.26 16.54 -85.15
C ALA A 313 12.38 16.54 -86.68
N LEU A 314 11.30 16.22 -87.39
CA LEU A 314 11.24 16.20 -88.86
C LEU A 314 10.96 17.58 -89.47
N LYS A 315 10.58 18.58 -88.68
CA LYS A 315 10.37 19.94 -89.17
C LYS A 315 11.75 20.52 -89.51
N PRO A 316 12.06 20.81 -90.79
CA PRO A 316 13.32 21.46 -91.13
C PRO A 316 13.35 22.81 -90.42
N SER A 317 14.46 23.10 -89.73
CA SER A 317 14.79 24.45 -89.31
C SER A 317 14.70 25.34 -90.54
N SER A 318 13.61 26.10 -90.69
CA SER A 318 13.53 27.16 -91.69
C SER A 318 14.35 28.34 -91.19
N ALA A 319 15.64 28.09 -90.97
CA ALA A 319 16.67 29.07 -90.73
C ALA A 319 17.70 28.95 -91.85
N LYS A 320 17.55 29.89 -92.81
CA LYS A 320 18.47 30.31 -93.88
C LYS A 320 18.50 29.49 -95.18
N LEU A 321 17.84 30.07 -96.19
CA LEU A 321 18.25 30.35 -97.59
C LEU A 321 16.98 30.93 -98.26
N ALA A 322 16.81 32.17 -98.72
CA ALA A 322 17.68 33.26 -99.16
C ALA A 322 16.97 34.61 -98.82
N GLY A 323 17.61 35.77 -98.63
CA GLY A 323 18.87 36.21 -99.19
C GLY A 323 18.68 36.92 -100.54
N GLY A 324 18.09 38.13 -100.53
CA GLY A 324 18.49 39.19 -101.47
C GLY A 324 17.52 39.59 -102.58
N GLY A 325 17.25 40.91 -102.63
CA GLY A 325 16.78 41.65 -103.80
C GLY A 325 15.27 41.91 -103.78
N GLY A 326 14.75 43.12 -103.68
CA GLY A 326 15.36 44.43 -103.84
C GLY A 326 14.32 45.34 -104.48
N GLY A 327 14.20 46.57 -103.96
CA GLY A 327 13.75 47.72 -104.72
C GLY A 327 12.23 47.96 -104.82
N GLY A 328 11.84 49.15 -104.36
CA GLY A 328 11.27 50.11 -105.30
C GLY A 328 9.86 50.61 -105.00
N GLY A 329 9.81 51.89 -104.59
CA GLY A 329 8.74 52.85 -104.89
C GLY A 329 7.41 52.63 -104.14
N GLY A 330 6.85 53.60 -103.44
CA GLY A 330 6.78 55.03 -103.76
C GLY A 330 5.30 55.37 -103.95
N GLY A 331 4.79 56.35 -103.19
CA GLY A 331 3.41 56.82 -103.26
C GLY A 331 2.82 57.04 -101.88
#